data_AF-A0A2D0H8Q7-F1
#
_entry.id   AF-A0A2D0H8Q7-F1
#
_cell.length_a   1.000
_cell.length_b   1.000
_cell.length_c   1.000
_cell.angle_alpha   90.00
_cell.angle_beta   90.00
_cell.angle_gamma   90.00
#
_symmetry.space_group_name_H-M   'P 1'
#
loop_
_entity.id
_entity.type
_entity.pdbx_description
1 polymer ?
#
loop_
_entity_poly.entity_id
_entity_poly.type
_entity_poly.pdbx_seq_one_letter_code
_entity_poly.pdbx_strand_id
1 'polypeptide(L)'
;MKANVKVTLGFYMPNITRLVVDFGRGKLVNFTVHVPVDDRTTITKRIQFRSFLTFPWADGIFQRAAYKVVMEDKGVVESEYPTAVPDK
;
A
#
# COMPACT_ATOMS: atom_id res chain seq x y z
N MET A 1 -18.21 -5.23 21.44
CA MET A 1 -17.82 -3.83 21.13
C MET A 1 -17.39 -3.78 19.67
N LYS A 2 -18.14 -3.16 18.75
CA LYS A 2 -17.68 -2.98 17.36
C LYS A 2 -16.58 -1.90 17.35
N ALA A 3 -15.35 -2.27 17.04
CA ALA A 3 -14.31 -1.28 16.81
C ALA A 3 -14.70 -0.48 15.57
N ASN A 4 -14.89 0.83 15.72
CA ASN A 4 -15.16 1.71 14.59
C ASN A 4 -13.83 1.94 13.87
N VAL A 5 -13.65 1.28 12.73
CA VAL A 5 -12.47 1.44 11.87
C VAL A 5 -12.84 2.43 10.77
N LYS A 6 -12.24 3.61 10.82
CA LYS A 6 -12.37 4.62 9.78
C LYS A 6 -11.23 4.46 8.78
N VAL A 7 -11.58 4.19 7.53
CA VAL A 7 -10.63 4.12 6.42
C VAL A 7 -10.77 5.40 5.57
N THR A 8 -9.65 6.01 5.19
CA THR A 8 -9.62 7.15 4.29
C THR A 8 -8.59 6.90 3.20
N LEU A 9 -9.06 6.90 1.95
CA LEU A 9 -8.23 6.71 0.76
C LEU A 9 -8.08 8.07 0.05
N GLY A 10 -6.86 8.38 -0.38
CA GLY A 10 -6.56 9.57 -1.15
C GLY A 10 -5.63 9.23 -2.30
N PHE A 11 -5.84 9.90 -3.43
CA PHE A 11 -5.02 9.74 -4.64
C PHE A 11 -4.42 11.10 -4.99
N TYR A 12 -3.13 11.11 -5.27
CA TYR A 12 -2.38 12.31 -5.61
C TYR A 12 -1.54 12.03 -6.84
N MET A 13 -1.46 13.03 -7.73
CA MET A 13 -0.59 12.95 -8.90
C MET A 13 0.89 12.94 -8.48
N PRO A 14 1.79 12.30 -9.24
CA PRO A 14 1.49 11.57 -10.48
C PRO A 14 0.88 10.17 -10.25
N ASN A 15 1.30 9.40 -9.25
CA ASN A 15 0.85 8.02 -9.02
C ASN A 15 0.96 7.63 -7.54
N ILE A 16 0.43 8.47 -6.65
CA ILE A 16 0.59 8.33 -5.20
C ILE A 16 -0.76 7.99 -4.58
N THR A 17 -0.83 6.84 -3.92
CA THR A 17 -1.98 6.42 -3.12
C THR A 17 -1.66 6.57 -1.64
N ARG A 18 -2.57 7.19 -0.89
CA ARG A 18 -2.49 7.33 0.56
C ARG A 18 -3.66 6.60 1.20
N LEU A 19 -3.36 5.64 2.05
CA LEU A 19 -4.34 4.92 2.86
C LEU A 19 -4.14 5.28 4.33
N VAL A 20 -5.20 5.77 4.98
CA VAL A 20 -5.24 5.99 6.42
C VAL A 20 -6.25 5.04 7.03
N VAL A 21 -5.81 4.29 8.03
CA VAL A 21 -6.67 3.42 8.85
C VAL A 21 -6.61 3.92 10.28
N ASP A 22 -7.73 4.41 10.79
CA ASP A 22 -7.91 4.90 12.15
C ASP A 22 -8.89 3.98 12.88
N PHE A 23 -8.42 3.28 13.90
CA PHE A 23 -9.24 2.35 14.69
C PHE A 23 -9.45 2.86 16.13
N GLY A 24 -9.33 4.18 16.34
CA GLY A 24 -9.58 4.87 17.61
C GLY A 24 -8.45 4.76 18.63
N ARG A 25 -7.79 3.59 18.73
CA ARG A 25 -6.63 3.36 19.63
C ARG A 25 -5.27 3.53 18.95
N GLY A 26 -5.28 3.75 17.65
CA GLY A 26 -4.07 3.87 16.86
C GLY A 26 -4.40 4.17 15.41
N LYS A 27 -3.38 4.62 14.68
CA LYS A 27 -3.46 4.98 13.27
C LYS A 27 -2.36 4.30 12.50
N LEU A 28 -2.70 3.85 11.30
CA LEU A 28 -1.77 3.36 10.29
C LEU A 28 -1.93 4.23 9.05
N VAL A 29 -0.82 4.73 8.53
CA VAL A 29 -0.80 5.51 7.29
C VAL A 29 0.14 4.82 6.33
N ASN A 30 -0.36 4.42 5.17
CA ASN A 30 0.45 3.86 4.10
C ASN A 30 0.46 4.82 2.91
N PHE A 31 1.65 5.05 2.38
CA PHE A 31 1.85 5.67 1.08
C PHE A 31 2.39 4.61 0.13
N THR A 32 1.77 4.51 -1.03
CA THR A 32 2.23 3.68 -2.14
C THR A 32 2.43 4.57 -3.35
N VAL A 33 3.57 4.43 -4.03
CA VAL A 33 3.90 5.15 -5.25
C VAL A 33 4.23 4.14 -6.34
N HIS A 34 3.62 4.33 -7.51
CA HIS A 34 3.84 3.50 -8.69
C HIS A 34 4.63 4.31 -9.72
N VAL A 35 5.94 4.07 -9.81
CA VAL A 35 6.82 4.80 -10.73
C VAL A 35 6.94 3.99 -12.02
N PRO A 36 6.42 4.48 -13.16
CA PRO A 36 6.59 3.80 -14.43
C PRO A 36 8.06 3.82 -14.82
N VAL A 37 8.58 2.68 -15.27
CA VAL A 37 9.95 2.55 -15.80
C VAL A 37 9.91 2.48 -17.33
N ASP A 38 8.95 1.73 -17.85
CA ASP A 38 8.62 1.61 -19.27
C ASP A 38 7.10 1.35 -19.43
N ASP A 39 6.66 1.09 -20.65
CA ASP A 39 5.25 0.88 -21.00
C ASP A 39 4.61 -0.37 -20.34
N ARG A 40 5.41 -1.28 -19.79
CA ARG A 40 4.96 -2.55 -19.21
C ARG A 40 5.45 -2.79 -17.79
N THR A 41 6.35 -1.96 -17.27
CA THR A 41 6.95 -2.18 -15.95
C THR A 41 6.85 -0.94 -15.05
N THR A 42 6.58 -1.20 -13.77
CA THR A 42 6.44 -0.17 -12.74
C THR A 42 7.19 -0.61 -11.49
N ILE A 43 7.90 0.32 -10.86
CA ILE A 43 8.46 0.14 -9.52
C ILE A 43 7.45 0.63 -8.49
N THR A 44 6.95 -0.29 -7.66
CA THR A 44 6.08 0.04 -6.54
C THR A 44 6.92 0.31 -5.29
N LYS A 45 6.88 1.55 -4.80
CA LYS A 45 7.52 1.96 -3.53
C LYS A 45 6.46 2.18 -2.46
N ARG A 46 6.74 1.72 -1.24
CA ARG A 46 5.80 1.84 -0.12
C ARG A 46 6.49 2.33 1.14
N ILE A 47 5.81 3.20 1.86
CA ILE A 47 6.19 3.62 3.21
C ILE A 47 4.96 3.48 4.11
N GLN A 48 5.17 2.94 5.30
CA GLN A 48 4.13 2.75 6.29
C GLN A 48 4.53 3.41 7.60
N PHE A 49 3.64 4.27 8.11
CA PHE A 49 3.72 4.89 9.41
C PHE A 49 2.67 4.29 10.34
N ARG A 50 3.00 4.18 11.63
CA ARG A 50 2.14 3.60 12.65
C ARG A 50 2.28 4.37 13.97
N SER A 51 1.17 4.67 14.61
CA SER A 51 1.14 5.31 15.94
C SER A 51 1.05 4.33 17.11
N PHE A 52 1.14 3.03 16.83
CA PHE A 52 0.94 1.94 17.79
C PHE A 52 2.03 0.88 17.63
N LEU A 53 2.29 0.15 18.72
CA LEU A 53 3.34 -0.88 18.78
C LEU A 53 4.73 -0.36 18.34
N THR A 54 5.07 0.89 18.63
CA THR A 54 6.27 1.61 18.12
C THR A 54 7.62 1.07 18.65
N PHE A 55 7.64 -0.11 19.26
CA PHE A 55 8.85 -0.75 19.72
C PHE A 55 9.66 -1.30 18.53
N PRO A 56 11.01 -1.24 18.55
CA PRO A 56 11.86 -1.66 17.44
C PRO A 56 11.64 -3.11 16.99
N TRP A 57 11.37 -4.03 17.93
CA TRP A 57 11.12 -5.44 17.60
C TRP A 57 9.86 -5.63 16.74
N ALA A 58 8.87 -4.76 16.88
CA ALA A 58 7.63 -4.84 16.13
C ALA A 58 7.83 -4.36 14.68
N ASP A 59 8.84 -3.54 14.38
CA ASP A 59 9.11 -3.07 13.02
C ASP A 59 9.33 -4.23 12.05
N GLY A 60 10.10 -5.25 12.47
CA GLY A 60 10.33 -6.44 11.65
C GLY A 60 9.06 -7.23 11.33
N ILE A 61 8.10 -7.27 12.27
CA ILE A 61 6.81 -7.95 12.06
C ILE A 61 5.98 -7.19 11.04
N PHE A 62 5.85 -5.87 11.20
CA PHE A 62 5.08 -5.04 10.28
C PHE A 62 5.70 -4.98 8.89
N GLN A 63 7.03 -4.95 8.79
CA GLN A 63 7.73 -4.99 7.50
C GLN A 63 7.48 -6.31 6.76
N ARG A 64 7.55 -7.46 7.45
CA ARG A 64 7.26 -8.77 6.86
C ARG A 64 5.80 -8.89 6.42
N ALA A 65 4.87 -8.43 7.27
CA ALA A 65 3.44 -8.44 6.95
C ALA A 65 3.14 -7.54 5.74
N ALA A 66 3.69 -6.32 5.70
CA ALA A 66 3.52 -5.41 4.57
C ALA A 66 4.10 -5.99 3.28
N TYR A 67 5.28 -6.62 3.34
CA TYR A 67 5.89 -7.29 2.19
C TYR A 67 5.03 -8.44 1.68
N LYS A 68 4.47 -9.28 2.58
CA LYS A 68 3.61 -10.39 2.20
C LYS A 68 2.37 -9.92 1.43
N VAL A 69 1.68 -8.88 1.92
CA VAL A 69 0.51 -8.30 1.25
C VAL A 69 0.87 -7.82 -0.17
N VAL A 70 2.00 -7.14 -0.33
CA VAL A 70 2.45 -6.68 -1.65
C VAL A 70 2.72 -7.83 -2.61
N MET A 71 3.28 -8.93 -2.11
CA MET A 71 3.55 -10.11 -2.95
C MET A 71 2.26 -10.82 -3.36
N GLU A 72 1.22 -10.80 -2.52
CA GLU A 72 -0.11 -11.30 -2.86
C GLU A 72 -0.76 -10.40 -3.94
N ASP A 73 -0.71 -9.08 -3.76
CA ASP A 73 -1.23 -8.10 -4.73
C ASP A 73 -0.51 -8.20 -6.08
N LYS A 74 0.80 -8.44 -6.08
CA LYS A 74 1.63 -8.58 -7.29
C LYS A 74 1.06 -9.63 -8.24
N GLY A 75 0.69 -10.80 -7.73
CA GLY A 75 0.15 -11.89 -8.55
C GLY A 75 -1.18 -11.52 -9.22
N VAL A 76 -2.03 -10.74 -8.54
CA VAL A 76 -3.28 -10.24 -9.10
C VAL A 76 -3.01 -9.21 -10.20
N VAL A 77 -2.20 -8.20 -9.90
CA VAL A 77 -1.89 -7.09 -10.83
C VAL A 77 -1.22 -7.62 -12.10
N GLU A 78 -0.27 -8.54 -11.99
CA GLU A 78 0.44 -9.11 -13.16
C GLU A 78 -0.44 -10.02 -14.01
N SER A 79 -1.60 -10.46 -13.51
CA SER A 79 -2.54 -11.31 -14.23
C SER A 79 -3.63 -10.54 -15.00
N GLU A 80 -3.72 -9.22 -14.82
CA GLU A 80 -4.75 -8.40 -15.46
C GLU A 80 -4.54 -8.33 -16.99
N TYR A 81 -5.57 -8.77 -17.74
CA TYR A 81 -5.61 -8.72 -19.21
C TYR A 81 -7.00 -8.27 -19.71
N PRO A 82 -7.11 -7.47 -20.78
CA PRO A 82 -6.01 -6.87 -21.55
C PRO A 82 -5.27 -5.80 -20.76
N THR A 83 -3.97 -5.64 -21.04
CA THR A 83 -3.15 -4.60 -20.40
C THR A 83 -3.76 -3.23 -20.70
N ALA A 84 -4.03 -2.43 -19.66
CA ALA A 84 -4.83 -1.20 -19.76
C ALA A 84 -4.19 -0.08 -20.60
N VAL A 85 -2.92 -0.21 -21.01
CA VAL A 85 -2.27 0.71 -21.95
C VAL A 85 -2.57 0.22 -23.36
N PRO A 86 -3.44 0.90 -24.14
CA PRO A 86 -3.63 0.54 -25.55
C PRO A 86 -2.30 0.67 -26.29
N ASP A 87 -1.97 -0.34 -27.12
CA ASP A 87 -0.90 -0.21 -28.10
C ASP A 87 -1.18 1.05 -28.93
N LYS A 88 -0.15 1.89 -29.10
CA LYS A 88 -0.23 3.10 -29.93
C LYS A 88 -0.57 2.77 -31.38
#